data_AF-T1AMA9-F1
#
_entry.id   AF-T1AMA9-F1
#
_cell.length_a   1.000
_cell.length_b   1.000
_cell.length_c   1.000
_cell.angle_alpha   90.00
_cell.angle_beta   90.00
_cell.angle_gamma   90.00
#
_symmetry.space_group_name_H-M   'P 1'
#
loop_
_entity.id
_entity.type
_entity.pdbx_description
1 polymer ?
#
loop_
_entity_poly.entity_id
_entity_poly.type
_entity_poly.pdbx_seq_one_letter_code
_entity_poly.pdbx_strand_id
1 'polypeptide(L)' 'MQLVNLLEGHFISPYDFEIGMRIAQVMTGGDLEPGTEVDEAWMLALERRHFIELLQNAKTQERIAHTLA' A
#
# COMPACT_ATOMS: atom_id res chain seq x y z
N MET A 1 -10.46 -2.35 10.06
CA MET A 1 -10.69 -3.47 11.00
C MET A 1 -9.79 -4.66 10.69
N GLN A 2 -9.83 -5.26 9.49
CA GLN A 2 -9.05 -6.50 9.23
C GLN A 2 -7.53 -6.35 9.36
N LEU A 3 -6.91 -5.33 8.75
CA LEU A 3 -5.44 -5.15 8.84
C LEU A 3 -4.96 -4.92 10.27
N VAL A 4 -5.73 -4.19 11.09
CA VAL A 4 -5.40 -3.94 12.50
C VAL A 4 -5.45 -5.25 13.28
N ASN A 5 -6.51 -6.05 13.11
CA ASN A 5 -6.63 -7.35 13.76
C ASN A 5 -5.49 -8.30 13.38
N LEU A 6 -5.06 -8.29 12.11
CA LEU A 6 -3.92 -9.11 11.66
C LEU A 6 -2.60 -8.66 12.29
N LEU A 7 -2.40 -7.35 12.43
CA LEU A 7 -1.20 -6.78 13.06
C LEU A 7 -1.17 -7.10 14.56
N GLU A 8 -2.26 -6.83 15.28
CA GLU A 8 -2.38 -7.11 16.71
C GLU A 8 -2.32 -8.62 17.01
N GLY A 9 -2.87 -9.43 16.10
CA GLY A 9 -2.76 -10.89 16.14
C GLY A 9 -1.39 -11.44 15.74
N HIS A 10 -0.42 -10.59 15.40
CA HIS A 10 0.94 -10.96 14.97
C HIS A 10 0.97 -11.87 13.72
N PHE A 11 -0.08 -11.84 12.89
CA PHE A 11 -0.15 -12.59 11.63
C PHE A 11 0.59 -11.91 10.48
N ILE A 12 0.83 -10.60 10.60
CA ILE A 12 1.56 -9.80 9.62
C ILE A 12 2.59 -8.92 10.35
N SER A 13 3.68 -8.58 9.66
CA SER A 13 4.65 -7.64 10.23
C SER A 13 4.14 -6.20 10.18
N PRO A 14 4.76 -5.26 10.94
CA PRO A 14 4.46 -3.84 10.80
C PRO A 14 4.66 -3.31 9.37
N TYR A 15 5.56 -3.93 8.60
CA TYR A 15 5.82 -3.53 7.22
C TYR A 15 4.75 -4.06 6.25
N ASP A 16 4.22 -5.25 6.49
CA ASP A 16 3.07 -5.77 5.74
C ASP A 16 1.82 -4.92 5.98
N PHE A 17 1.65 -4.43 7.21
CA PHE A 17 0.58 -3.48 7.52
C PHE A 17 0.74 -2.17 6.72
N GLU A 18 1.95 -1.62 6.63
CA GLU A 18 2.22 -0.43 5.82
C GLU A 18 1.88 -0.64 4.35
N ILE A 19 2.33 -1.76 3.77
CA ILE A 19 2.02 -2.12 2.37
C ILE A 19 0.50 -2.27 2.18
N GLY A 20 -0.16 -3.02 3.07
CA GLY A 20 -1.61 -3.24 3.00
C GLY A 20 -2.41 -1.94 3.11
N MET A 21 -1.96 -1.01 3.96
CA MET A 21 -2.63 0.30 4.08
C MET A 21 -2.48 1.15 2.81
N ARG A 22 -1.31 1.12 2.16
CA ARG A 22 -1.11 1.80 0.87
C ARG A 22 -1.97 1.21 -0.23
N ILE A 23 -2.09 -0.12 -0.30
CA ILE A 23 -3.00 -0.80 -1.23
C ILE A 23 -4.45 -0.35 -0.97
N ALA A 24 -4.87 -0.34 0.31
CA ALA A 24 -6.22 0.11 0.67
C ALA A 24 -6.46 1.56 0.21
N GLN A 25 -5.51 2.47 0.42
CA GLN A 25 -5.62 3.86 -0.05
C GLN A 25 -5.76 3.95 -1.57
N VAL A 26 -4.97 3.20 -2.34
CA VAL A 26 -5.10 3.17 -3.81
C VAL A 26 -6.49 2.68 -4.21
N MET A 27 -6.95 1.57 -3.62
CA MET A 27 -8.24 0.96 -3.94
C MET A 27 -9.44 1.84 -3.58
N THR A 28 -9.33 2.69 -2.56
CA THR A 28 -10.40 3.63 -2.17
C THR A 28 -10.31 4.99 -2.86
N GLY A 29 -9.36 5.19 -3.77
CA GLY A 29 -9.14 6.48 -4.44
C GLY A 29 -8.39 7.51 -3.59
N GLY A 30 -7.90 7.12 -2.41
CA GLY A 30 -7.12 7.96 -1.50
C GLY A 30 -7.98 8.63 -0.43
N ASP A 31 -7.52 9.81 0.02
CA ASP A 31 -8.23 10.65 0.98
C ASP A 31 -9.15 11.61 0.22
N LEU A 32 -10.38 11.17 -0.02
CA LEU A 32 -11.39 11.89 -0.81
C LEU A 32 -12.70 11.97 -0.03
N GLU A 33 -13.47 13.03 -0.29
CA GLU A 33 -14.82 13.15 0.24
C GLU A 33 -15.74 12.12 -0.42
N PRO A 34 -16.70 11.54 0.34
CA PRO A 34 -17.67 10.60 -0.23
C PRO A 34 -18.44 11.20 -1.41
N GLY A 35 -18.50 10.46 -2.52
CA GLY A 35 -19.17 10.91 -3.74
C GLY A 35 -18.27 11.70 -4.71
N THR A 36 -16.99 11.87 -4.39
CA THR A 36 -16.01 12.42 -5.35
C THR A 36 -15.85 11.47 -6.54
N GLU A 37 -16.07 11.97 -7.76
CA GLU A 37 -15.78 11.24 -8.98
C GLU A 37 -14.28 11.30 -9.30
N VAL A 38 -13.68 10.16 -9.61
CA VAL A 38 -12.28 10.03 -10.01
C VAL A 38 -12.20 9.35 -11.37
N ASP A 39 -11.24 9.77 -12.18
CA ASP A 39 -10.96 9.17 -13.47
C ASP A 39 -9.79 8.17 -13.38
N GLU A 40 -9.51 7.50 -14.50
CA GLU A 40 -8.41 6.54 -14.59
C GLU A 40 -7.04 7.20 -14.32
N ALA A 41 -6.85 8.43 -14.79
CA ALA A 41 -5.59 9.14 -14.62
C ALA A 41 -5.31 9.42 -13.13
N TRP A 42 -6.32 9.75 -12.35
CA TRP A 42 -6.23 9.87 -10.89
C TRP A 42 -5.78 8.56 -10.24
N MET A 43 -6.44 7.45 -10.57
CA MET A 43 -6.14 6.14 -10.00
C MET A 43 -4.71 5.70 -10.33
N LEU A 44 -4.28 5.87 -11.58
CA LEU A 44 -2.92 5.53 -12.03
C LEU A 44 -1.86 6.42 -11.38
N ALA A 45 -2.14 7.71 -11.17
CA ALA A 45 -1.23 8.62 -10.50
C ALA A 45 -1.07 8.25 -9.01
N LEU A 46 -2.18 7.93 -8.34
CA LEU A 46 -2.21 7.49 -6.96
C LEU A 46 -1.44 6.18 -6.77
N GLU A 47 -1.71 5.17 -7.60
CA GLU A 47 -0.98 3.89 -7.60
C GLU A 47 0.52 4.11 -7.81
N ARG A 48 0.89 4.86 -8.84
CA ARG A 48 2.31 5.14 -9.17
C ARG A 48 3.04 5.78 -7.99
N ARG A 49 2.44 6.76 -7.32
CA ARG A 49 3.04 7.42 -6.16
C ARG A 49 3.35 6.41 -5.05
N HIS A 50 2.36 5.63 -4.63
CA HIS A 50 2.56 4.65 -3.56
C HIS A 50 3.53 3.54 -3.96
N PHE A 51 3.51 3.11 -5.22
CA PHE A 51 4.43 2.11 -5.74
C PHE A 51 5.88 2.59 -5.71
N ILE A 52 6.15 3.82 -6.19
CA ILE A 52 7.50 4.39 -6.18
C ILE A 52 8.00 4.61 -4.76
N GLU A 53 7.16 5.10 -3.85
CA GLU A 53 7.52 5.25 -2.44
C GLU A 53 7.88 3.90 -1.79
N LEU A 54 7.13 2.84 -2.08
CA LEU A 54 7.45 1.49 -1.60
C LEU A 54 8.76 0.98 -2.21
N LEU A 55 9.00 1.24 -3.49
CA LEU A 55 10.22 0.82 -4.16
C LEU A 55 11.46 1.49 -3.57
N GLN A 56 11.35 2.72 -3.08
CA GLN A 56 12.44 3.42 -2.41
C GLN A 56 12.71 2.92 -0.98
N ASN A 57 11.87 2.04 -0.43
CA ASN A 57 12.03 1.53 0.93
C ASN A 57 13.02 0.35 0.98
N ALA A 58 13.97 0.40 1.92
CA ALA A 58 14.98 -0.64 2.11
C ALA A 58 14.39 -2.04 2.32
N LYS A 59 13.27 -2.17 3.06
CA LYS A 59 12.62 -3.47 3.29
C LYS A 59 12.00 -4.06 2.02
N THR A 60 11.50 -3.22 1.12
CA THR A 60 11.08 -3.67 -0.22
C THR A 60 12.27 -4.15 -1.03
N GLN A 61 13.38 -3.39 -1.02
CA GLN A 61 14.61 -3.80 -1.70
C GLN A 61 15.14 -5.14 -1.18
N GLU A 62 15.15 -5.35 0.13
CA GLU A 62 15.52 -6.62 0.77
C GLU A 62 14.61 -7.77 0.31
N ARG A 63 13.29 -7.56 0.25
CA ARG A 63 12.32 -8.57 -0.23
C ARG A 63 12.53 -8.91 -1.70
N ILE A 64 12.78 -7.91 -2.54
CA ILE A 64 13.08 -8.10 -3.97
C ILE A 64 14.37 -8.92 -4.11
N ALA A 65 15.43 -8.53 -3.40
CA ALA A 65 16.70 -9.25 -3.42
C ALA A 65 16.55 -10.70 -2.94
N HIS A 66 15.76 -10.94 -1.89
CA HIS A 66 15.50 -12.29 -1.40
C HIS A 66 14.71 -13.15 -2.39
N THR A 67 13.77 -12.54 -3.12
CA THR A 67 12.90 -13.27 -4.08
C THR A 67 13.64 -13.60 -5.39
N LEU A 68 14.59 -12.75 -5.80
CA LEU A 68 15.34 -12.90 -7.05
C LEU A 68 16.70 -13.61 -6.90
N ALA A 69 17.13 -13.90 -5.68
CA ALA A 69 18.34 -14.68 -5.37
C ALA A 69 18.08 -16.18 -5.47
#